data_AF-A0A522AKJ3-F1
#
_entry.id   AF-A0A522AKJ3-F1
#
_cell.length_a   1.000
_cell.length_b   1.000
_cell.length_c   1.000
_cell.angle_alpha   90.00
_cell.angle_beta   90.00
_cell.angle_gamma   90.00
#
_symmetry.space_group_name_H-M   'P 1'
#
loop_
_entity.id
_entity.type
_entity.pdbx_description
1 polymer ?
#
loop_
_entity_poly.entity_id
_entity_poly.type
_entity_poly.pdbx_seq_one_letter_code
_entity_poly.pdbx_strand_id
1 'polypeptide(L)' 'MKSNRRTWTSFDEMHAAAASGDPQAQCYMGVCYQNGQGVQQDYNEAVKWFRRSAEQNDQVAQCYLGFCYLAGHGVPQ' A
#
# COMPACT_ATOMS: atom_id res chain seq x y z
N MET A 1 -4.70 26.28 -13.01
CA MET A 1 -3.98 25.01 -12.75
C MET A 1 -4.06 24.72 -11.26
N LYS A 2 -4.97 23.84 -10.82
CA LYS A 2 -5.09 23.48 -9.39
C LYS A 2 -4.10 22.36 -9.11
N SER A 3 -2.99 22.67 -8.43
CA SER A 3 -2.10 21.66 -7.86
C SER A 3 -2.89 20.84 -6.85
N ASN A 4 -3.40 19.70 -7.31
CA ASN A 4 -4.19 18.76 -6.54
C ASN A 4 -3.25 17.91 -5.67
N ARG A 5 -2.66 18.52 -4.63
CA ARG A 5 -2.11 17.74 -3.52
C ARG A 5 -3.31 17.15 -2.77
N ARG A 6 -3.78 15.97 -3.19
CA ARG A 6 -4.69 15.16 -2.37
C ARG A 6 -3.90 14.68 -1.16
N THR A 7 -3.87 15.49 -0.12
CA THR A 7 -3.45 15.04 1.20
C THR A 7 -4.63 14.29 1.78
N TRP A 8 -4.53 12.96 1.90
CA TRP A 8 -5.49 12.17 2.67
C TRP A 8 -5.46 12.69 4.11
N THR A 9 -6.61 13.09 4.66
CA THR A 9 -6.66 13.69 6.00
C THR A 9 -7.00 12.69 7.08
N SER A 10 -7.58 11.55 6.71
CA SER A 10 -7.96 10.46 7.61
C SER A 10 -7.66 9.09 7.01
N PHE A 11 -7.44 8.09 7.88
CA PHE A 11 -7.23 6.70 7.46
C PHE A 11 -8.39 6.17 6.62
N ASP A 12 -9.64 6.54 6.96
CA ASP A 12 -10.83 6.12 6.23
C ASP A 12 -10.89 6.67 4.79
N GLU A 13 -10.46 7.93 4.58
CA GLU A 13 -10.42 8.53 3.25
C GLU A 13 -9.40 7.85 2.34
N MET A 14 -8.23 7.56 2.90
CA MET A 14 -7.18 6.79 2.23
C MET A 14 -7.64 5.37 1.94
N HIS A 15 -8.35 4.71 2.86
CA HIS A 15 -8.90 3.38 2.65
C HIS A 15 -9.92 3.37 1.51
N ALA A 16 -10.82 4.36 1.48
CA ALA A 16 -11.77 4.55 0.40
C ALA A 16 -11.06 4.82 -0.95
N ALA A 17 -9.97 5.59 -0.94
CA ALA A 17 -9.18 5.85 -2.13
C ALA A 17 -8.46 4.60 -2.65
N ALA A 18 -7.85 3.81 -1.75
CA ALA A 18 -7.23 2.54 -2.09
C ALA A 18 -8.26 1.55 -2.67
N ALA A 19 -9.48 1.54 -2.10
CA ALA A 19 -10.61 0.77 -2.61
C ALA A 19 -11.09 1.26 -3.98
N SER A 20 -10.99 2.56 -4.26
CA SER A 20 -11.31 3.15 -5.58
C SER A 20 -10.27 2.87 -6.66
N GLY A 21 -9.14 2.24 -6.31
CA GLY A 21 -8.10 1.87 -7.26
C GLY A 21 -6.90 2.81 -7.29
N ASP A 22 -6.82 3.84 -6.45
CA ASP A 22 -5.69 4.77 -6.46
C ASP A 22 -4.38 4.04 -6.05
N PRO A 23 -3.38 3.92 -6.95
CA PRO A 23 -2.17 3.15 -6.68
C PRO A 23 -1.37 3.73 -5.51
N GLN A 24 -1.30 5.05 -5.36
CA GLN A 24 -0.57 5.67 -4.26
C GLN A 24 -1.24 5.36 -2.92
N ALA A 25 -2.57 5.40 -2.88
CA ALA A 25 -3.33 5.03 -1.68
C ALA A 25 -3.18 3.53 -1.36
N GLN A 26 -3.20 2.65 -2.38
CA GLN A 26 -2.96 1.22 -2.20
C GLN A 26 -1.56 0.93 -1.66
N CYS A 27 -0.52 1.57 -2.22
CA CYS A 27 0.83 1.45 -1.71
C CYS A 27 0.91 1.89 -0.24
N TYR A 28 0.29 3.02 0.09
CA TYR A 28 0.30 3.54 1.46
C TYR A 28 -0.47 2.64 2.43
N MET A 29 -1.59 2.02 2.01
CA MET A 29 -2.27 0.99 2.80
C MET A 29 -1.36 -0.20 3.08
N GLY A 30 -0.58 -0.62 2.08
CA GLY A 30 0.44 -1.66 2.26
C GLY A 30 1.46 -1.30 3.33
N VAL A 31 1.95 -0.06 3.34
CA VAL A 31 2.87 0.45 4.37
C VAL A 31 2.21 0.48 5.76
N CYS A 32 0.94 0.88 5.84
CA CYS A 32 0.20 0.87 7.11
C CYS A 32 0.09 -0.53 7.70
N TYR A 33 -0.26 -1.53 6.89
CA TYR A 33 -0.29 -2.93 7.35
C TYR A 33 1.10 -3.49 7.66
N GLN A 34 2.14 -3.11 6.90
CA GLN A 34 3.52 -3.53 7.15
C GLN A 34 4.03 -3.02 8.51
N ASN A 35 3.69 -1.78 8.87
CA ASN A 35 4.21 -1.10 10.06
C ASN A 35 3.22 -1.08 11.23
N GLY A 36 1.99 -1.54 11.04
CA GLY A 36 0.92 -1.44 12.05
C GLY A 36 0.47 0.00 12.33
N GLN A 37 0.46 0.87 11.31
CA GLN A 37 0.05 2.28 11.47
C GLN A 37 -1.45 2.43 11.28
N GLY A 38 -2.18 2.67 12.38
CA GLY A 38 -3.65 2.81 12.36
C GLY A 38 -4.41 1.49 12.18
N VAL A 39 -3.70 0.40 11.90
CA VAL A 39 -4.21 -0.98 11.79
C VAL A 39 -3.26 -1.94 12.50
N GLN A 40 -3.74 -3.14 12.82
CA GLN A 40 -2.86 -4.21 13.29
C GLN A 40 -1.87 -4.58 12.18
N GLN A 41 -0.61 -4.79 12.57
CA GLN A 41 0.43 -5.19 11.65
C GLN A 41 0.11 -6.55 11.01
N ASP A 42 0.08 -6.61 9.68
CA ASP A 42 -0.15 -7.82 8.90
C ASP A 42 0.60 -7.75 7.56
N TYR A 43 1.68 -8.53 7.46
CA TYR A 43 2.48 -8.58 6.24
C TYR A 43 1.74 -9.22 5.05
N ASN A 44 0.79 -10.14 5.29
CA ASN A 44 0.02 -10.76 4.22
C ASN A 44 -0.91 -9.73 3.57
N GLU A 45 -1.59 -8.91 4.37
CA GLU A 45 -2.40 -7.80 3.85
C GLU A 45 -1.52 -6.74 3.19
N ALA A 46 -0.37 -6.41 3.78
CA ALA A 46 0.58 -5.48 3.16
C ALA A 46 0.95 -5.90 1.74
N VAL A 47 1.31 -7.17 1.55
CA VAL A 47 1.66 -7.74 0.24
C VAL A 47 0.49 -7.68 -0.75
N LYS A 48 -0.75 -7.94 -0.31
CA LYS A 48 -1.93 -7.82 -1.18
C LYS A 48 -2.10 -6.40 -1.70
N TRP A 49 -1.96 -5.40 -0.84
CA TRP A 49 -2.06 -3.99 -1.23
C TRP A 49 -0.90 -3.55 -2.13
N PHE A 50 0.34 -3.93 -1.80
CA PHE A 50 1.50 -3.67 -2.66
C PHE A 50 1.35 -4.31 -4.03
N ARG A 51 0.83 -5.55 -4.12
CA ARG A 51 0.59 -6.22 -5.39
C ARG A 51 -0.39 -5.45 -6.27
N ARG A 52 -1.54 -5.04 -5.74
CA ARG A 52 -2.54 -4.24 -6.47
C ARG A 52 -1.96 -2.94 -7.02
N SER A 53 -1.14 -2.27 -6.21
CA SER A 53 -0.47 -1.04 -6.63
C SER A 53 0.63 -1.31 -7.67
N ALA A 54 1.40 -2.38 -7.50
CA ALA A 54 2.47 -2.79 -8.41
C ALA A 54 1.94 -3.21 -9.79
N GLU A 55 0.77 -3.85 -9.84
CA GLU A 55 0.04 -4.20 -11.07
C GLU A 55 -0.37 -2.95 -11.88
N GLN A 56 -0.49 -1.80 -11.21
CA GLN A 56 -0.75 -0.50 -11.84
C GLN A 56 0.53 0.26 -12.22
N ASN A 57 1.69 -0.40 -12.18
CA ASN A 57 3.01 0.17 -12.45
C ASN A 57 3.48 1.23 -11.42
N ASP A 58 2.97 1.17 -10.19
CA ASP A 58 3.55 1.96 -9.10
C ASP A 58 4.92 1.38 -8.71
N GLN A 59 5.97 2.15 -9.02
CA GLN A 59 7.36 1.76 -8.81
C GLN A 59 7.69 1.59 -7.32
N VAL A 60 7.05 2.38 -6.45
CA VAL A 60 7.28 2.33 -5.01
C VAL A 60 6.71 1.03 -4.45
N ALA A 61 5.49 0.66 -4.87
CA ALA A 61 4.88 -0.60 -4.49
C ALA A 61 5.63 -1.81 -5.03
N GLN A 62 6.20 -1.75 -6.24
CA GLN A 62 7.04 -2.81 -6.79
C GLN A 62 8.30 -3.03 -5.92
N CYS A 63 8.94 -1.95 -5.46
CA CYS A 63 10.08 -2.04 -4.54
C CYS A 63 9.68 -2.66 -3.19
N TYR A 64 8.56 -2.24 -2.60
CA TYR A 64 8.07 -2.81 -1.34
C TYR A 64 7.68 -4.28 -1.49
N LEU A 65 7.06 -4.65 -2.60
CA LEU A 65 6.73 -6.05 -2.89
C LEU A 65 8.00 -6.89 -3.03
N GLY A 66 9.02 -6.40 -3.73
CA GLY A 66 10.32 -7.04 -3.83
C GLY A 66 10.98 -7.23 -2.46
N PHE A 67 10.92 -6.21 -1.59
CA PHE A 67 11.39 -6.32 -0.21
C PHE A 67 10.64 -7.40 0.58
N CYS A 68 9.31 -7.47 0.46
CA CYS A 68 8.52 -8.53 1.09
C CYS A 68 8.94 -9.93 0.64
N TYR A 69 9.23 -10.13 -0.65
CA TYR A 69 9.76 -11.39 -1.17
C TYR A 69 11.15 -11.72 -0.64
N LEU A 70 12.06 -10.75 -0.59
CA LEU A 70 13.42 -10.95 -0.08
C LEU A 70 13.44 -11.27 1.42
N ALA A 71 12.59 -10.60 2.19
CA ALA A 71 12.52 -10.76 3.64
C ALA A 71 11.64 -11.95 4.09
N GLY A 72 10.90 -12.59 3.18
CA GLY A 72 9.94 -13.65 3.51
C GLY A 72 8.73 -13.13 4.30
N HIS A 73 8.37 -11.85 4.15
CA HIS A 73 7.27 -11.23 4.86
C HIS A 73 5.97 -11.31 4.06
N GLY A 74 5.03 -12.13 4.52
CA GLY A 74 3.68 -12.20 3.94
C GLY A 74 3.59 -12.90 2.58
N VAL A 75 4.64 -13.62 2.20
CA VAL A 75 4.68 -14.46 0.98
C VAL A 75 5.14 -15.87 1.33
N PRO A 76 4.62 -16.90 0.65
CA PRO A 76 5.20 -18.25 0.75
C PRO A 76 6.61 -18.26 0.15
N GLN A 77 7.57 -18.83 0.87
CA GLN A 77 8.95 -19.09 0.42
C GLN A 77 9.05 -20.39 -0.37
#